data_AF-A0A511YWA4-F1
#
_entry.id   AF-A0A511YWA4-F1
#
_cell.length_a   1.000
_cell.length_b   1.000
_cell.length_c   1.000
_cell.angle_alpha   90.00
_cell.angle_beta   90.00
_cell.angle_gamma   90.00
#
_symmetry.space_group_name_H-M   'P 1'
#
loop_
_entity.id
_entity.type
_entity.pdbx_description
1 polymer ?
#
loop_
_entity_poly.entity_id
_entity_poly.type
_entity_poly.pdbx_seq_one_letter_code
_entity_poly.pdbx_strand_id
1 'polypeptide(L)'
;MAGAQQILEAIFRLFTRHDRWPTWSEVDYELDRTLGLEDPWGEVSKLDRRLLWGAGAHEPPDDQKIALTIEGLAQCPEAAEDAAIFVEGVRYAAQLAQDSPPSDDVLLTPEDLARHVRLPAAGRASMLARQALLWETVGGLWLGFSKGQGEGDWKILLRRKGLRPFRGVRDLADYLARDAAVSGVGALPGSGQRASVGAMPREDERGPAAGGRQVFVVHGRNEALRRSMFDFLRSIDLSPMEWTTAVEWTGDGSPYIGQVLDVAFDRATAVVVLLTPDEVAYLQPRYGSGADDPEIAPAPQARPNVLFEAGMALGRDARRTVLVEVGSVRPFSDVAGRHVVRLSNDLKRRQELAKRLETAGCAVNLSGTDWHSAGDFTAPSPPGEGLPLGRRVPAATTIRPPIDFDVKYFSRGGNHVDKLQIVNRGTEVAYDVTLSVPEDAALDLMRHEGIPKIPGGGKSVTIDVMNRSRLLGGRQGTAAFDVSVSARTDAGAIFTQDVFLDLNG
;
A
#
# COMPACT_ATOMS: atom_id res chain seq x y z
N MET A 1 3.47 -38.87 -19.49
CA MET A 1 3.72 -38.03 -18.30
C MET A 1 5.04 -37.35 -18.52
N ALA A 2 5.02 -36.03 -18.73
CA ALA A 2 6.26 -35.26 -18.76
C ALA A 2 6.92 -35.33 -17.38
N GLY A 3 8.24 -35.49 -17.34
CA GLY A 3 8.98 -35.47 -16.07
C GLY A 3 9.01 -34.05 -15.51
N ALA A 4 9.01 -33.92 -14.17
CA ALA A 4 9.12 -32.64 -13.47
C ALA A 4 10.20 -31.71 -14.05
N GLN A 5 11.34 -32.30 -14.44
CA GLN A 5 12.45 -31.59 -15.09
C GLN A 5 12.05 -30.91 -16.41
N GLN A 6 11.25 -31.55 -17.26
CA GLN A 6 10.86 -31.00 -18.57
C GLN A 6 9.98 -29.75 -18.43
N ILE A 7 9.17 -29.70 -17.37
CA ILE A 7 8.34 -28.53 -17.03
C ILE A 7 9.21 -27.36 -16.59
N LEU A 8 10.17 -27.60 -15.69
CA LEU A 8 11.11 -26.56 -15.23
C LEU A 8 11.96 -26.03 -16.40
N GLU A 9 12.44 -26.91 -17.29
CA GLU A 9 13.16 -26.53 -18.49
C GLU A 9 12.29 -25.70 -19.47
N ALA A 10 11.00 -26.02 -19.61
CA ALA A 10 10.09 -25.21 -20.42
C ALA A 10 9.93 -23.79 -19.86
N ILE A 11 9.77 -23.65 -18.54
CA ILE A 11 9.71 -22.34 -17.86
C ILE A 11 11.04 -21.58 -18.06
N PHE A 12 12.18 -22.26 -17.93
CA PHE A 12 13.49 -21.64 -18.14
C PHE A 12 13.70 -21.18 -19.60
N ARG A 13 13.21 -21.95 -20.59
CA ARG A 13 13.26 -21.56 -22.00
C ARG A 13 12.41 -20.32 -22.28
N LEU A 14 11.24 -20.19 -21.66
CA LEU A 14 10.45 -18.95 -21.76
C LEU A 14 11.17 -17.77 -21.10
N PHE A 15 11.77 -17.99 -19.93
CA PHE A 15 12.56 -16.98 -19.22
C PHE A 15 13.71 -16.42 -20.07
N THR A 16 14.47 -17.30 -20.72
CA THR A 16 15.59 -16.90 -21.59
C THR A 16 15.13 -16.31 -22.92
N ARG A 17 13.99 -16.74 -23.46
CA ARG A 17 13.41 -16.17 -24.69
C ARG A 17 12.91 -14.75 -24.50
N HIS A 18 12.37 -14.43 -23.33
CA HIS A 18 11.70 -13.15 -23.06
C HIS A 18 12.51 -12.18 -22.19
N ASP A 19 13.63 -12.63 -21.61
CA ASP A 19 14.39 -11.90 -20.58
C ASP A 19 13.52 -11.38 -19.42
N ARG A 20 12.44 -12.12 -19.13
CA ARG A 20 11.53 -11.93 -18.00
C ARG A 20 10.90 -13.26 -17.59
N TRP A 21 10.43 -13.36 -16.35
CA TRP A 21 9.61 -14.49 -15.94
C TRP A 21 8.31 -14.54 -16.77
N PRO A 22 7.92 -15.74 -17.27
CA PRO A 22 6.69 -15.90 -18.02
C PRO A 22 5.45 -15.71 -17.13
N THR A 23 4.32 -15.36 -17.73
CA THR A 23 3.02 -15.44 -17.05
C THR A 23 2.48 -16.86 -17.09
N TRP A 24 1.47 -17.17 -16.27
CA TRP A 24 0.84 -18.49 -16.26
C TRP A 24 0.31 -18.88 -17.63
N SER A 25 -0.38 -17.97 -18.33
CA SER A 25 -0.90 -18.24 -19.69
C SER A 25 0.21 -18.61 -20.69
N GLU A 26 1.40 -18.02 -20.57
CA GLU A 26 2.54 -18.37 -21.43
C GLU A 26 3.13 -19.74 -21.09
N VAL A 27 3.17 -20.09 -19.79
CA VAL A 27 3.62 -21.41 -19.32
C VAL A 27 2.63 -22.48 -19.77
N ASP A 28 1.34 -22.30 -19.50
CA ASP A 28 0.26 -23.20 -19.92
C ASP A 28 0.34 -23.49 -21.43
N TYR A 29 0.37 -22.43 -22.24
CA TYR A 29 0.50 -22.54 -23.69
C TYR A 29 1.76 -23.29 -24.13
N GLU A 30 2.93 -23.01 -23.55
CA GLU A 30 4.18 -23.69 -23.93
C GLU A 30 4.17 -25.16 -23.52
N LEU A 31 3.58 -25.49 -22.36
CA LEU A 31 3.47 -26.85 -21.86
C LEU A 31 2.53 -27.72 -22.71
N ASP A 32 1.35 -27.21 -23.09
CA ASP A 32 0.47 -27.86 -24.06
C ASP A 32 1.19 -28.04 -25.40
N ARG A 33 1.72 -26.95 -25.97
CA ARG A 33 2.34 -26.95 -27.30
C ARG A 33 3.57 -27.84 -27.42
N THR A 34 4.44 -27.89 -26.40
CA THR A 34 5.74 -28.57 -26.50
C THR A 34 5.76 -29.94 -25.84
N LEU A 35 4.99 -30.14 -24.77
CA LEU A 35 4.93 -31.40 -24.02
C LEU A 35 3.61 -32.16 -24.24
N GLY A 36 2.62 -31.57 -24.92
CA GLY A 36 1.34 -32.19 -25.21
C GLY A 36 0.52 -32.45 -23.95
N LEU A 37 0.61 -31.56 -22.95
CA LEU A 37 -0.09 -31.73 -21.68
C LEU A 37 -1.54 -31.25 -21.81
N GLU A 38 -2.49 -32.17 -21.65
CA GLU A 38 -3.93 -31.84 -21.64
C GLU A 38 -4.35 -31.03 -20.40
N ASP A 39 -3.63 -31.17 -19.29
CA ASP A 39 -3.83 -30.43 -18.04
C ASP A 39 -2.47 -29.92 -17.51
N PRO A 40 -1.96 -28.79 -18.05
CA PRO A 40 -0.67 -28.23 -17.63
C PRO A 40 -0.64 -27.88 -16.13
N TRP A 41 -1.73 -27.31 -15.58
CA TRP A 41 -1.81 -27.00 -14.15
C TRP A 41 -1.75 -28.26 -13.27
N GLY A 42 -2.44 -29.32 -13.66
CA GLY A 42 -2.41 -30.60 -12.95
C GLY A 42 -1.01 -31.19 -12.83
N GLU A 43 -0.14 -30.97 -13.83
CA GLU A 43 1.26 -31.41 -13.75
C GLU A 43 2.15 -30.41 -12.98
N VAL A 44 1.98 -29.11 -13.17
CA VAL A 44 2.74 -28.07 -12.46
C VAL A 44 2.47 -28.11 -10.95
N SER A 45 1.22 -28.33 -10.55
CA SER A 45 0.80 -28.39 -9.14
C SER A 45 1.38 -29.59 -8.36
N LYS A 46 1.90 -30.61 -9.05
CA LYS A 46 2.58 -31.77 -8.46
C LYS A 46 4.05 -31.49 -8.12
N LEU A 47 4.62 -30.40 -8.64
CA LEU A 47 6.02 -30.03 -8.38
C LEU A 47 6.21 -29.61 -6.93
N ASP A 48 7.42 -29.85 -6.39
CA ASP A 48 7.77 -29.32 -5.07
C ASP A 48 7.72 -27.79 -5.12
N ARG A 49 6.95 -27.19 -4.21
CA ARG A 49 6.76 -25.73 -4.12
C ARG A 49 8.06 -24.97 -3.88
N ARG A 50 9.11 -25.62 -3.40
CA ARG A 50 10.43 -24.99 -3.25
C ARG A 50 11.10 -24.68 -4.59
N LEU A 51 10.63 -25.27 -5.70
CA LEU A 51 11.20 -25.08 -7.03
C LEU A 51 10.60 -23.89 -7.78
N LEU A 52 9.42 -23.43 -7.37
CA LEU A 52 8.64 -22.43 -8.08
C LEU A 52 8.21 -21.27 -7.17
N TRP A 53 8.26 -20.06 -7.72
CA TRP A 53 7.62 -18.88 -7.16
C TRP A 53 6.45 -18.47 -8.05
N GLY A 54 5.34 -18.05 -7.45
CA GLY A 54 4.10 -17.70 -8.16
C GLY A 54 3.14 -18.86 -8.45
N ALA A 55 3.53 -20.11 -8.16
CA ALA A 55 2.66 -21.29 -8.25
C ALA A 55 2.11 -21.68 -6.85
N GLY A 56 0.80 -21.57 -6.67
CA GLY A 56 0.12 -21.74 -5.38
C GLY A 56 -0.53 -23.12 -5.17
N ALA A 57 -1.63 -23.13 -4.41
CA ALA A 57 -2.47 -24.32 -4.22
C ALA A 57 -3.57 -24.47 -5.27
N HIS A 58 -3.84 -23.40 -5.99
CA HIS A 58 -4.85 -23.33 -7.05
C HIS A 58 -4.19 -22.78 -8.29
N GLU A 59 -4.84 -23.00 -9.43
CA GLU A 59 -4.37 -22.50 -10.71
C GLU A 59 -4.17 -20.98 -10.64
N PRO A 60 -2.97 -20.48 -11.02
CA PRO A 60 -2.69 -19.06 -11.03
C PRO A 60 -3.58 -18.33 -12.07
N PRO A 61 -3.89 -17.05 -11.84
CA PRO A 61 -4.42 -16.19 -12.90
C PRO A 61 -3.49 -16.12 -14.12
N ASP A 62 -4.03 -15.92 -15.31
CA ASP A 62 -3.29 -15.90 -16.58
C ASP A 62 -2.08 -14.94 -16.60
N ASP A 63 -2.18 -13.83 -15.89
CA ASP A 63 -1.16 -12.77 -15.79
C ASP A 63 -0.16 -12.98 -14.64
N GLN A 64 -0.39 -13.96 -13.76
CA GLN A 64 0.51 -14.28 -12.65
C GLN A 64 1.86 -14.75 -13.20
N LYS A 65 2.94 -14.09 -12.75
CA LYS A 65 4.30 -14.52 -13.09
C LYS A 65 4.65 -15.82 -12.40
N ILE A 66 5.25 -16.73 -13.16
CA ILE A 66 5.80 -17.99 -12.67
C ILE A 66 7.31 -17.96 -12.83
N ALA A 67 8.02 -18.13 -11.73
CA ALA A 67 9.47 -18.05 -11.68
C ALA A 67 10.08 -19.33 -11.11
N LEU A 68 11.27 -19.69 -11.59
CA LEU A 68 12.08 -20.72 -10.94
C LEU A 68 12.78 -20.10 -9.74
N THR A 69 12.73 -20.76 -8.59
CA THR A 69 13.65 -20.44 -7.48
C THR A 69 15.07 -20.89 -7.87
N ILE A 70 16.09 -20.54 -7.07
CA ILE A 70 17.44 -21.07 -7.29
C ILE A 70 17.49 -22.60 -7.20
N GLU A 71 16.65 -23.22 -6.35
CA GLU A 71 16.53 -24.68 -6.29
C GLU A 71 15.87 -25.27 -7.55
N GLY A 72 14.85 -24.59 -8.10
CA GLY A 72 14.24 -24.96 -9.39
C GLY A 72 15.19 -24.78 -10.57
N LEU A 73 15.97 -23.70 -10.57
CA LEU A 73 17.01 -23.42 -11.56
C LEU A 73 18.08 -24.52 -11.56
N ALA A 74 18.44 -25.05 -10.40
CA ALA A 74 19.41 -26.14 -10.27
C ALA A 74 18.96 -27.46 -10.90
N GLN A 75 17.65 -27.63 -11.16
CA GLN A 75 17.11 -28.79 -11.88
C GLN A 75 17.19 -28.64 -13.41
N CYS A 76 17.64 -27.49 -13.92
CA CYS A 76 17.70 -27.18 -15.34
C CYS A 76 19.15 -27.17 -15.85
N PRO A 77 19.61 -28.18 -16.62
CA PRO A 77 20.96 -28.18 -17.18
C PRO A 77 21.26 -26.97 -18.07
N GLU A 78 20.26 -26.49 -18.81
CA GLU A 78 20.36 -25.30 -19.67
C GLU A 78 20.64 -24.02 -18.86
N ALA A 79 20.34 -24.00 -17.56
CA ALA A 79 20.53 -22.84 -16.69
C ALA A 79 21.93 -22.77 -16.04
N ALA A 80 22.84 -23.70 -16.37
CA ALA A 80 24.15 -23.80 -15.73
C ALA A 80 24.96 -22.49 -15.80
N GLU A 81 24.88 -21.76 -16.92
CA GLU A 81 25.61 -20.51 -17.08
C GLU A 81 25.02 -19.37 -16.21
N ASP A 82 23.71 -19.19 -16.23
CA ASP A 82 22.99 -18.22 -15.39
C ASP A 82 23.19 -18.52 -13.89
N ALA A 83 23.18 -19.79 -13.50
CA ALA A 83 23.42 -20.21 -12.12
C ALA A 83 24.88 -19.99 -11.69
N ALA A 84 25.85 -20.24 -12.57
CA ALA A 84 27.26 -19.97 -12.28
C ALA A 84 27.49 -18.47 -12.04
N ILE A 85 26.90 -17.60 -12.87
CA ILE A 85 27.00 -16.15 -12.71
C ILE A 85 26.38 -15.70 -11.38
N PHE A 86 25.23 -16.27 -11.01
CA PHE A 86 24.58 -16.00 -9.74
C PHE A 86 25.50 -16.34 -8.57
N VAL A 87 26.10 -17.54 -8.55
CA VAL A 87 27.02 -17.98 -7.49
C VAL A 87 28.27 -17.10 -7.41
N GLU A 88 28.84 -16.71 -8.55
CA GLU A 88 29.97 -15.77 -8.58
C GLU A 88 29.57 -14.40 -8.00
N GLY A 89 28.36 -13.91 -8.30
CA GLY A 89 27.82 -12.69 -7.72
C GLY A 89 27.64 -12.78 -6.20
N VAL A 90 27.13 -13.90 -5.69
CA VAL A 90 27.03 -14.18 -4.24
C VAL A 90 28.42 -14.20 -3.60
N ARG A 91 29.39 -14.86 -4.22
CA ARG A 91 30.77 -14.92 -3.71
C ARG A 91 31.40 -13.53 -3.66
N TYR A 92 31.25 -12.76 -4.73
CA TYR A 92 31.75 -11.38 -4.80
C TYR A 92 31.09 -10.51 -3.72
N ALA A 93 29.76 -10.57 -3.59
CA ALA A 93 29.04 -9.82 -2.56
C ALA A 93 29.52 -10.20 -1.14
N ALA A 94 29.74 -11.49 -0.88
CA ALA A 94 30.24 -11.97 0.41
C ALA A 94 31.68 -11.51 0.71
N GLN A 95 32.54 -11.41 -0.31
CA GLN A 95 33.88 -10.85 -0.21
C GLN A 95 33.84 -9.34 0.07
N LEU A 96 32.99 -8.60 -0.64
CA LEU A 96 32.77 -7.17 -0.40
C LEU A 96 32.23 -6.91 1.02
N ALA A 97 31.33 -7.77 1.51
CA ALA A 97 30.85 -7.76 2.89
C ALA A 97 31.93 -8.14 3.92
N GLN A 98 33.04 -8.73 3.52
CA GLN A 98 34.17 -9.04 4.40
C GLN A 98 35.15 -7.85 4.48
N ASP A 99 35.39 -7.20 3.35
CA ASP A 99 36.43 -6.17 3.21
C ASP A 99 35.94 -4.77 3.60
N SER A 100 34.65 -4.48 3.48
CA SER A 100 34.08 -3.16 3.86
C SER A 100 34.01 -2.98 5.39
N PRO A 101 33.97 -1.74 5.93
CA PRO A 101 33.78 -1.50 7.36
C PRO A 101 32.40 -1.96 7.89
N PRO A 102 32.21 -2.15 9.21
CA PRO A 102 31.02 -2.77 9.80
C PRO A 102 29.69 -2.01 9.60
N SER A 103 29.74 -0.72 9.28
CA SER A 103 28.57 0.16 9.11
C SER A 103 27.89 0.03 7.74
N ASP A 104 28.52 -0.62 6.77
CA ASP A 104 28.09 -0.56 5.38
C ASP A 104 27.52 -1.90 4.93
N ASP A 105 26.23 -1.89 4.58
CA ASP A 105 25.60 -2.96 3.80
C ASP A 105 26.15 -2.99 2.36
N VAL A 106 25.98 -4.12 1.69
CA VAL A 106 26.66 -4.37 0.41
C VAL A 106 25.76 -3.95 -0.74
N LEU A 107 26.16 -2.95 -1.52
CA LEU A 107 25.48 -2.63 -2.77
C LEU A 107 26.07 -3.48 -3.91
N LEU A 108 25.23 -4.24 -4.58
CA LEU A 108 25.57 -4.96 -5.81
C LEU A 108 24.85 -4.31 -7.00
N THR A 109 25.63 -3.94 -8.01
CA THR A 109 25.15 -3.40 -9.29
C THR A 109 25.51 -4.32 -10.44
N PRO A 110 24.84 -4.22 -11.60
CA PRO A 110 25.23 -4.96 -12.80
C PRO A 110 26.63 -4.60 -13.28
N GLU A 111 27.10 -3.35 -13.10
CA GLU A 111 28.50 -2.99 -13.39
C GLU A 111 29.48 -3.75 -12.49
N ASP A 112 29.16 -3.91 -11.20
CA ASP A 112 29.99 -4.69 -10.28
C ASP A 112 30.03 -6.15 -10.70
N LEU A 113 28.88 -6.74 -11.06
CA LEU A 113 28.80 -8.11 -11.54
C LEU A 113 29.58 -8.29 -12.85
N ALA A 114 29.42 -7.37 -13.80
CA ALA A 114 30.11 -7.42 -15.10
C ALA A 114 31.64 -7.26 -14.99
N ARG A 115 32.14 -6.56 -13.97
CA ARG A 115 33.58 -6.40 -13.73
C ARG A 115 34.22 -7.63 -13.07
N HIS A 116 33.48 -8.32 -12.21
CA HIS A 116 34.01 -9.39 -11.37
C HIS A 116 33.64 -10.79 -11.85
N VAL A 117 32.60 -10.91 -12.67
CA VAL A 117 32.15 -12.17 -13.27
C VAL A 117 32.42 -12.16 -14.76
N ARG A 118 33.04 -13.22 -15.28
CA ARG A 118 33.28 -13.35 -16.73
C ARG A 118 31.97 -13.65 -17.44
N LEU A 119 31.42 -12.64 -18.10
CA LEU A 119 30.25 -12.78 -18.96
C LEU A 119 30.68 -12.87 -20.44
N PRO A 120 30.08 -13.76 -21.26
CA PRO A 120 30.25 -13.74 -22.71
C PRO A 120 29.97 -12.35 -23.30
N ALA A 121 30.60 -12.02 -24.43
CA ALA A 121 30.35 -10.75 -25.12
C ALA A 121 28.96 -10.74 -25.77
N ALA A 122 28.56 -11.86 -26.37
CA ALA A 122 27.23 -12.04 -26.92
C ALA A 122 26.22 -12.26 -25.78
N GLY A 123 25.06 -11.59 -25.84
CA GLY A 123 23.99 -11.76 -24.85
C GLY A 123 24.27 -11.16 -23.47
N ARG A 124 25.38 -10.43 -23.27
CA ARG A 124 25.77 -9.87 -21.97
C ARG A 124 24.66 -9.05 -21.28
N ALA A 125 23.98 -8.19 -22.05
CA ALA A 125 22.91 -7.34 -21.53
C ALA A 125 21.71 -8.18 -21.02
N SER A 126 21.25 -9.12 -21.83
CA SER A 126 20.21 -10.09 -21.46
C SER A 126 20.59 -10.90 -20.22
N MET A 127 21.84 -11.39 -20.14
CA MET A 127 22.32 -12.11 -18.96
C MET A 127 22.28 -11.24 -17.70
N LEU A 128 22.78 -10.00 -17.77
CA LEU A 128 22.72 -9.07 -16.63
C LEU A 128 21.27 -8.73 -16.23
N ALA A 129 20.36 -8.60 -17.19
CA ALA A 129 18.94 -8.38 -16.92
C ALA A 129 18.28 -9.58 -16.23
N ARG A 130 18.61 -10.80 -16.68
CA ARG A 130 18.15 -12.05 -16.06
C ARG A 130 18.72 -12.27 -14.67
N GLN A 131 19.97 -11.88 -14.42
CA GLN A 131 20.53 -11.94 -13.07
C GLN A 131 19.68 -11.14 -12.09
N ALA A 132 19.23 -9.93 -12.44
CA ALA A 132 18.33 -9.15 -11.59
C ALA A 132 17.09 -9.97 -11.15
N LEU A 133 16.51 -10.71 -12.10
CA LEU A 133 15.30 -11.52 -11.88
C LEU A 133 15.58 -12.79 -11.07
N LEU A 134 16.77 -13.38 -11.18
CA LEU A 134 17.20 -14.49 -10.32
C LEU A 134 17.43 -14.01 -8.89
N TRP A 135 18.08 -12.85 -8.73
CA TRP A 135 18.32 -12.25 -7.41
C TRP A 135 17.02 -11.83 -6.70
N GLU A 136 15.97 -11.49 -7.45
CA GLU A 136 14.62 -11.25 -6.90
C GLU A 136 14.07 -12.48 -6.17
N THR A 137 14.44 -13.69 -6.59
CA THR A 137 13.97 -14.95 -5.99
C THR A 137 14.66 -15.31 -4.67
N VAL A 138 15.75 -14.62 -4.30
CA VAL A 138 16.51 -14.87 -3.05
C VAL A 138 16.25 -13.82 -1.98
N GLY A 139 14.97 -13.67 -1.63
CA GLY A 139 14.44 -12.67 -0.68
C GLY A 139 15.19 -12.55 0.65
N GLY A 140 15.81 -13.64 1.13
CA GLY A 140 16.53 -13.66 2.41
C GLY A 140 17.85 -12.86 2.44
N LEU A 141 18.43 -12.52 1.28
CA LEU A 141 19.76 -11.90 1.21
C LEU A 141 19.74 -10.37 1.12
N TRP A 142 18.64 -9.76 0.68
CA TRP A 142 18.58 -8.33 0.42
C TRP A 142 17.76 -7.52 1.46
N LEU A 143 18.08 -6.23 1.55
CA LEU A 143 17.40 -5.16 2.31
C LEU A 143 16.54 -4.30 1.38
N GLY A 144 16.96 -4.18 0.13
CA GLY A 144 16.25 -3.43 -0.89
C GLY A 144 16.70 -3.88 -2.28
N PHE A 145 15.74 -3.94 -3.19
CA PHE A 145 15.96 -4.23 -4.59
C PHE A 145 15.29 -3.13 -5.40
N SER A 146 16.02 -2.49 -6.30
CA SER A 146 15.46 -1.52 -7.23
C SER A 146 15.78 -1.91 -8.67
N LYS A 147 14.79 -1.71 -9.55
CA LYS A 147 14.91 -1.88 -10.99
C LYS A 147 14.39 -0.62 -11.66
N GLY A 148 15.25 0.07 -12.39
CA GLY A 148 14.92 1.25 -13.18
C GLY A 148 14.40 0.89 -14.57
N GLN A 149 14.28 1.92 -15.42
CA GLN A 149 13.58 1.84 -16.71
C GLN A 149 14.44 1.27 -17.85
N GLY A 150 15.76 1.11 -17.66
CA GLY A 150 16.70 0.62 -18.68
C GLY A 150 17.20 -0.81 -18.45
N GLU A 151 17.60 -1.50 -19.52
CA GLU A 151 18.36 -2.75 -19.44
C GLU A 151 19.67 -2.52 -18.68
N GLY A 152 19.79 -3.10 -17.47
CA GLY A 152 20.95 -2.92 -16.61
C GLY A 152 20.82 -1.83 -15.54
N ASP A 153 19.65 -1.22 -15.36
CA ASP A 153 19.42 -0.34 -14.21
C ASP A 153 18.82 -1.14 -13.07
N TRP A 154 19.64 -1.92 -12.35
CA TRP A 154 19.19 -2.58 -11.12
C TRP A 154 20.23 -2.44 -10.02
N LYS A 155 19.76 -2.39 -8.77
CA LYS A 155 20.64 -2.31 -7.60
C LYS A 155 20.08 -3.17 -6.49
N ILE A 156 20.96 -3.91 -5.84
CA ILE A 156 20.60 -4.80 -4.74
C ILE A 156 21.39 -4.35 -3.53
N LEU A 157 20.68 -3.86 -2.52
CA LEU A 157 21.25 -3.64 -1.21
C LEU A 157 21.17 -4.96 -0.44
N LEU A 158 22.32 -5.60 -0.23
CA LEU A 158 22.46 -6.90 0.41
C LEU A 158 22.85 -6.76 1.89
N ARG A 159 22.29 -7.64 2.73
CA ARG A 159 22.56 -7.69 4.17
C ARG A 159 23.98 -8.19 4.41
N ARG A 160 24.85 -7.34 4.97
CA ARG A 160 26.24 -7.73 5.27
C ARG A 160 26.34 -9.00 6.12
N LYS A 161 25.50 -9.13 7.17
CA LYS A 161 25.50 -10.33 8.04
C LYS A 161 24.95 -11.57 7.32
N GLY A 162 23.94 -11.39 6.46
CA GLY A 162 23.32 -12.48 5.69
C GLY A 162 24.26 -13.11 4.67
N LEU A 163 25.27 -12.39 4.20
CA LEU A 163 26.27 -12.90 3.26
C LEU A 163 27.39 -13.73 3.91
N ARG A 164 27.54 -13.68 5.25
CA ARG A 164 28.63 -14.40 5.96
C ARG A 164 28.64 -15.91 5.72
N PRO A 165 27.50 -16.62 5.74
CA PRO A 165 27.45 -18.06 5.46
C PRO A 165 27.92 -18.42 4.05
N PHE A 166 27.82 -17.48 3.10
CA PHE A 166 28.14 -17.69 1.68
C PHE A 166 29.58 -17.32 1.30
N ARG A 167 30.43 -16.95 2.28
CA ARG A 167 31.85 -16.70 2.04
C ARG A 167 32.52 -17.93 1.43
N GLY A 168 33.19 -17.73 0.30
CA GLY A 168 33.88 -18.80 -0.43
C GLY A 168 32.94 -19.89 -0.96
N VAL A 169 31.67 -19.58 -1.22
CA VAL A 169 30.75 -20.49 -1.91
C VAL A 169 31.33 -20.93 -3.25
N ARG A 170 31.41 -22.24 -3.50
CA ARG A 170 32.16 -22.79 -4.64
C ARG A 170 31.32 -22.91 -5.91
N ASP A 171 30.12 -23.43 -5.77
CA ASP A 171 29.21 -23.76 -6.87
C ASP A 171 27.76 -23.68 -6.39
N LEU A 172 26.81 -23.98 -7.28
CA LEU A 172 25.38 -23.91 -6.99
C LEU A 172 24.95 -24.91 -5.91
N ALA A 173 25.56 -26.09 -5.86
CA ALA A 173 25.24 -27.10 -4.86
C ALA A 173 25.71 -26.65 -3.46
N ASP A 174 26.91 -26.07 -3.36
CA ASP A 174 27.42 -25.47 -2.13
C ASP A 174 26.57 -24.26 -1.70
N TYR A 175 26.10 -23.44 -2.65
CA TYR A 175 25.15 -22.36 -2.37
C TYR A 175 23.86 -22.89 -1.73
N LEU A 176 23.20 -23.85 -2.37
CA LEU A 176 21.93 -24.42 -1.88
C LEU A 176 22.09 -25.08 -0.51
N ALA A 177 23.18 -25.81 -0.27
CA ALA A 177 23.46 -26.41 1.03
C ALA A 177 23.61 -25.37 2.15
N ARG A 178 24.26 -24.24 1.85
CA ARG A 178 24.41 -23.13 2.81
C ARG A 178 23.10 -22.39 3.02
N ASP A 179 22.33 -22.16 1.96
CA ASP A 179 21.03 -21.50 2.01
C ASP A 179 20.02 -22.31 2.83
N ALA A 180 20.00 -23.62 2.63
CA ALA A 180 19.22 -24.58 3.42
C ALA A 180 19.58 -24.53 4.92
N ALA A 181 20.87 -24.49 5.24
CA ALA A 181 21.36 -24.40 6.62
C ALA A 181 21.01 -23.06 7.29
N VAL A 182 21.03 -21.95 6.53
CA VAL A 182 20.66 -20.61 7.02
C VAL A 182 19.15 -20.47 7.21
N SER A 183 18.36 -21.05 6.31
CA SER A 183 16.90 -21.00 6.35
C SER A 183 16.29 -21.97 7.38
N GLY A 184 17.12 -22.76 8.08
CA GLY A 184 16.66 -23.78 9.03
C GLY A 184 16.01 -25.01 8.39
N VAL A 185 16.08 -25.12 7.06
CA VAL A 185 15.54 -26.23 6.28
C VAL A 185 16.69 -27.14 5.85
N GLY A 186 17.27 -27.88 6.80
CA GLY A 186 18.04 -29.09 6.53
C GLY A 186 19.57 -28.99 6.64
N ALA A 187 20.10 -29.42 7.79
CA ALA A 187 21.28 -30.29 7.90
C ALA A 187 21.45 -30.78 9.35
N LEU A 188 20.89 -31.94 9.68
CA LEU A 188 21.37 -32.73 10.81
C LEU A 188 22.52 -33.63 10.29
N PRO A 189 23.74 -33.57 10.84
CA PRO A 189 24.78 -34.54 10.51
C PRO A 189 24.41 -35.89 11.09
N GLY A 190 24.41 -36.92 10.25
CA GLY A 190 24.14 -38.29 10.66
C GLY A 190 25.26 -38.90 11.50
N SER A 191 24.87 -39.67 12.51
CA SER A 191 25.51 -40.94 12.85
C SER A 191 24.59 -41.81 13.71
N GLY A 192 24.11 -42.91 13.12
CA GLY A 192 23.93 -44.21 13.77
C GLY A 192 22.87 -44.36 14.86
N GLN A 193 21.67 -44.81 14.49
CA GLN A 193 21.20 -46.15 14.87
C GLN A 193 19.87 -46.47 14.18
N ARG A 194 19.83 -47.68 13.60
CA ARG A 194 18.63 -48.32 13.06
C ARG A 194 17.64 -48.59 14.19
N ALA A 195 16.40 -48.12 14.03
CA ALA A 195 15.24 -48.76 14.63
C ALA A 195 14.08 -48.71 13.63
N SER A 196 13.59 -49.88 13.30
CA SER A 196 12.45 -50.16 12.41
C SER A 196 11.13 -49.71 13.04
N VAL A 197 10.34 -48.94 12.29
CA VAL A 197 8.89 -48.73 12.50
C VAL A 197 8.31 -48.61 11.09
N GLY A 198 7.48 -49.52 10.59
CA GLY A 198 6.11 -49.75 11.04
C GLY A 198 5.18 -49.00 10.08
N ALA A 199 4.37 -49.74 9.33
CA ALA A 199 3.53 -49.24 8.24
C ALA A 199 2.64 -48.05 8.64
N MET A 200 2.50 -47.08 7.72
CA MET A 200 1.62 -45.92 7.83
C MET A 200 0.14 -46.34 7.87
N PRO A 201 -0.67 -45.85 8.83
CA PRO A 201 -2.12 -45.82 8.65
C PRO A 201 -2.51 -44.60 7.80
N ARG A 202 -3.56 -44.82 7.00
CA ARG A 202 -4.19 -43.86 6.11
C ARG A 202 -4.89 -42.74 6.88
N GLU A 203 -4.93 -41.56 6.27
CA GLU A 203 -5.72 -40.40 6.70
C GLU A 203 -7.22 -40.75 6.67
N ASP A 204 -7.77 -41.04 7.84
CA ASP A 204 -9.16 -40.73 8.21
C ASP A 204 -9.32 -41.16 9.67
N GLU A 205 -9.03 -40.21 10.57
CA GLU A 205 -9.46 -40.11 11.98
C GLU A 205 -8.51 -39.17 12.73
N ARG A 206 -8.73 -37.85 12.60
CA ARG A 206 -8.31 -36.90 13.64
C ARG A 206 -9.56 -36.31 14.27
N GLY A 207 -9.86 -36.75 15.49
CA GLY A 207 -10.67 -35.96 16.43
C GLY A 207 -10.03 -34.58 16.65
N PRO A 208 -10.75 -33.61 17.24
CA PRO A 208 -10.34 -32.21 17.27
C PRO A 208 -8.98 -32.08 17.98
N ALA A 209 -7.94 -31.74 17.22
CA ALA A 209 -6.68 -31.30 17.77
C ALA A 209 -6.93 -30.03 18.59
N ALA A 210 -6.43 -29.98 19.83
CA ALA A 210 -6.59 -28.82 20.69
C ALA A 210 -6.04 -27.56 19.98
N GLY A 211 -6.93 -26.61 19.68
CA GLY A 211 -6.57 -25.36 19.01
C GLY A 211 -5.53 -24.55 19.78
N GLY A 212 -4.72 -23.76 19.08
CA GLY A 212 -3.75 -22.88 19.72
C GLY A 212 -4.40 -21.59 20.25
N ARG A 213 -3.83 -20.96 21.27
CA ARG A 213 -4.37 -19.72 21.88
C ARG A 213 -3.77 -18.41 21.35
N GLN A 214 -2.64 -18.47 20.64
CA GLN A 214 -1.90 -17.29 20.23
C GLN A 214 -2.60 -16.56 19.08
N VAL A 215 -2.84 -15.26 19.23
CA VAL A 215 -3.46 -14.41 18.21
C VAL A 215 -2.56 -13.22 17.95
N PHE A 216 -2.14 -13.03 16.70
CA PHE A 216 -1.41 -11.81 16.34
C PHE A 216 -2.40 -10.71 15.97
N VAL A 217 -2.20 -9.50 16.49
CA VAL A 217 -3.13 -8.38 16.26
C VAL A 217 -2.42 -7.28 15.48
N VAL A 218 -2.87 -7.06 14.25
CA VAL A 218 -2.50 -5.93 13.41
C VAL A 218 -3.47 -4.79 13.69
N HIS A 219 -2.96 -3.60 14.02
CA HIS A 219 -3.79 -2.45 14.38
C HIS A 219 -3.15 -1.11 14.03
N GLY A 220 -3.98 -0.07 13.96
CA GLY A 220 -3.56 1.31 13.74
C GLY A 220 -3.10 2.02 15.02
N ARG A 221 -3.23 3.35 15.04
CA ARG A 221 -2.87 4.22 16.18
C ARG A 221 -4.02 4.46 17.16
N ASN A 222 -5.21 3.90 16.91
CA ASN A 222 -6.31 3.95 17.88
C ASN A 222 -6.04 3.02 19.08
N GLU A 223 -5.28 3.52 20.06
CA GLU A 223 -4.89 2.78 21.26
C GLU A 223 -6.08 2.33 22.12
N ALA A 224 -7.19 3.06 22.10
CA ALA A 224 -8.39 2.67 22.84
C ALA A 224 -8.99 1.38 22.27
N LEU A 225 -9.22 1.33 20.95
CA LEU A 225 -9.74 0.14 20.28
C LEU A 225 -8.75 -1.02 20.30
N ARG A 226 -7.44 -0.74 20.21
CA ARG A 226 -6.40 -1.76 20.41
C ARG A 226 -6.55 -2.43 21.79
N ARG A 227 -6.59 -1.65 22.87
CA ARG A 227 -6.75 -2.19 24.23
C ARG A 227 -8.05 -2.98 24.36
N SER A 228 -9.16 -2.44 23.87
CA SER A 228 -10.46 -3.16 23.85
C SER A 228 -10.38 -4.51 23.14
N MET A 229 -9.69 -4.59 21.99
CA MET A 229 -9.50 -5.85 21.27
C MET A 229 -8.67 -6.85 22.08
N PHE A 230 -7.58 -6.40 22.71
CA PHE A 230 -6.75 -7.27 23.55
C PHE A 230 -7.52 -7.79 24.77
N ASP A 231 -8.31 -6.94 25.42
CA ASP A 231 -9.13 -7.32 26.57
C ASP A 231 -10.21 -8.33 26.18
N PHE A 232 -10.86 -8.12 25.03
CA PHE A 232 -11.81 -9.07 24.47
C PHE A 232 -11.15 -10.43 24.19
N LEU A 233 -10.02 -10.47 23.47
CA LEU A 233 -9.32 -11.71 23.15
C LEU A 233 -8.89 -12.48 24.41
N ARG A 234 -8.38 -11.78 25.43
CA ARG A 234 -8.06 -12.40 26.73
C ARG A 234 -9.28 -12.95 27.44
N SER A 235 -10.41 -12.25 27.39
CA SER A 235 -11.65 -12.68 28.04
C SER A 235 -12.24 -13.98 27.48
N ILE A 236 -11.87 -14.36 26.25
CA ILE A 236 -12.24 -15.62 25.60
C ILE A 236 -11.09 -16.65 25.62
N ASP A 237 -10.14 -16.50 26.56
CA ASP A 237 -8.99 -17.38 26.79
C ASP A 237 -7.97 -17.45 25.63
N LEU A 238 -7.90 -16.39 24.82
CA LEU A 238 -6.85 -16.24 23.81
C LEU A 238 -5.72 -15.34 24.31
N SER A 239 -4.56 -15.50 23.70
CA SER A 239 -3.33 -14.79 24.03
C SER A 239 -3.00 -13.82 22.88
N PRO A 240 -3.48 -12.56 22.93
CA PRO A 240 -3.14 -11.57 21.92
C PRO A 240 -1.69 -11.15 22.08
N MET A 241 -0.97 -11.10 20.96
CA MET A 241 0.46 -10.81 20.91
C MET A 241 0.69 -9.39 20.41
N GLU A 242 1.56 -8.66 21.11
CA GLU A 242 1.97 -7.33 20.69
C GLU A 242 3.06 -7.40 19.62
N TRP A 243 3.11 -6.38 18.77
CA TRP A 243 4.15 -6.21 17.75
C TRP A 243 5.56 -6.31 18.34
N THR A 244 5.80 -5.70 19.52
CA THR A 244 7.06 -5.73 20.26
C THR A 244 7.50 -7.17 20.60
N THR A 245 6.56 -8.03 21.00
CA THR A 245 6.84 -9.45 21.26
C THR A 245 7.22 -10.19 19.97
N ALA A 246 6.57 -9.88 18.86
CA ALA A 246 6.94 -10.45 17.56
C ALA A 246 8.31 -9.96 17.09
N VAL A 247 8.68 -8.70 17.36
CA VAL A 247 10.03 -8.16 17.15
C VAL A 247 11.05 -8.93 17.98
N GLU A 248 10.82 -9.15 19.28
CA GLU A 248 11.74 -9.92 20.13
C GLU A 248 11.98 -11.34 19.60
N TRP A 249 10.93 -11.97 19.06
CA TRP A 249 11.04 -13.31 18.50
C TRP A 249 11.86 -13.39 17.22
N THR A 250 12.05 -12.28 16.52
CA THR A 250 12.98 -12.22 15.40
C THR A 250 14.44 -12.37 15.87
N GLY A 251 14.73 -12.11 17.15
CA GLY A 251 16.09 -12.10 17.69
C GLY A 251 16.95 -10.94 17.17
N ASP A 252 16.36 -9.98 16.45
CA ASP A 252 17.00 -8.80 15.88
C ASP A 252 16.63 -7.54 16.68
N GLY A 253 17.58 -6.62 16.83
CA GLY A 253 17.33 -5.32 17.46
C GLY A 253 16.56 -4.36 16.55
N SER A 254 16.51 -4.62 15.23
CA SER A 254 15.75 -3.82 14.26
C SER A 254 15.28 -4.67 13.06
N PRO A 255 14.33 -5.60 13.26
CA PRO A 255 13.83 -6.48 12.21
C PRO A 255 12.99 -5.74 11.16
N TYR A 256 13.01 -6.24 9.93
CA TYR A 256 12.09 -5.79 8.88
C TYR A 256 10.63 -6.19 9.21
N ILE A 257 9.66 -5.35 8.82
CA ILE A 257 8.21 -5.54 9.08
C ILE A 257 7.74 -6.95 8.65
N GLY A 258 8.17 -7.43 7.48
CA GLY A 258 7.83 -8.76 6.98
C GLY A 258 8.37 -9.90 7.84
N GLN A 259 9.57 -9.75 8.44
CA GLN A 259 10.15 -10.80 9.31
C GLN A 259 9.44 -10.91 10.65
N VAL A 260 9.03 -9.76 11.20
CA VAL A 260 8.18 -9.72 12.39
C VAL A 260 6.86 -10.41 12.12
N LEU A 261 6.28 -10.18 10.93
CA LEU A 261 5.07 -10.85 10.50
C LEU A 261 5.29 -12.35 10.29
N ASP A 262 6.34 -12.79 9.59
CA ASP A 262 6.61 -14.22 9.36
C ASP A 262 6.71 -14.99 10.68
N VAL A 263 7.48 -14.45 11.64
CA VAL A 263 7.64 -15.06 12.97
C VAL A 263 6.32 -15.02 13.76
N ALA A 264 5.53 -13.96 13.59
CA ALA A 264 4.19 -13.90 14.16
C ALA A 264 3.26 -14.95 13.52
N PHE A 265 3.31 -15.18 12.21
CA PHE A 265 2.49 -16.17 11.50
C PHE A 265 2.83 -17.62 11.84
N ASP A 266 4.10 -17.91 12.12
CA ASP A 266 4.55 -19.24 12.52
C ASP A 266 4.11 -19.59 13.96
N ARG A 267 3.93 -18.57 14.81
CA ARG A 267 3.57 -18.76 16.23
C ARG A 267 2.11 -18.46 16.55
N ALA A 268 1.43 -17.66 15.73
CA ALA A 268 0.02 -17.35 15.88
C ALA A 268 -0.87 -18.45 15.27
N THR A 269 -1.92 -18.80 16.00
CA THR A 269 -3.00 -19.62 15.47
C THR A 269 -3.87 -18.82 14.50
N ALA A 270 -4.07 -17.54 14.76
CA ALA A 270 -4.83 -16.64 13.91
C ALA A 270 -4.26 -15.23 13.92
N VAL A 271 -4.57 -14.46 12.88
CA VAL A 271 -4.25 -13.04 12.78
C VAL A 271 -5.54 -12.25 12.75
N VAL A 272 -5.67 -11.29 13.66
CA VAL A 272 -6.75 -10.32 13.68
C VAL A 272 -6.23 -9.02 13.09
N VAL A 273 -6.85 -8.56 12.01
CA VAL A 273 -6.59 -7.24 11.44
C VAL A 273 -7.70 -6.30 11.90
N LEU A 274 -7.35 -5.36 12.77
CA LEU A 274 -8.25 -4.35 13.29
C LEU A 274 -8.22 -3.10 12.41
N LEU A 275 -9.26 -2.97 11.57
CA LEU A 275 -9.50 -1.85 10.67
C LEU A 275 -10.32 -0.77 11.40
N THR A 276 -9.69 0.37 11.64
CA THR A 276 -10.28 1.53 12.33
C THR A 276 -10.15 2.79 11.49
N PRO A 277 -11.05 3.79 11.63
CA PRO A 277 -11.06 5.02 10.84
C PRO A 277 -9.97 6.01 11.28
N ASP A 278 -8.71 5.59 11.21
CA ASP A 278 -7.55 6.33 11.74
C ASP A 278 -7.09 7.46 10.81
N GLU A 279 -7.35 7.36 9.51
CA GLU A 279 -6.94 8.33 8.49
C GLU A 279 -8.12 8.72 7.60
N VAL A 280 -7.97 9.79 6.81
CA VAL A 280 -8.96 10.22 5.82
C VAL A 280 -8.32 10.19 4.45
N ALA A 281 -9.00 9.56 3.48
CA ALA A 281 -8.53 9.48 2.10
C ALA A 281 -9.64 9.75 1.10
N TYR A 282 -9.24 10.05 -0.13
CA TYR A 282 -10.13 10.21 -1.27
C TYR A 282 -9.34 9.96 -2.57
N LEU A 283 -10.04 9.47 -3.58
CA LEU A 283 -9.56 9.35 -4.94
C LEU A 283 -9.41 10.76 -5.54
N GLN A 284 -8.34 10.98 -6.31
CA GLN A 284 -8.19 12.25 -7.00
C GLN A 284 -9.35 12.44 -7.98
N PRO A 285 -10.01 13.62 -8.03
CA PRO A 285 -11.22 13.80 -8.83
C PRO A 285 -11.07 13.44 -10.31
N ARG A 286 -9.88 13.69 -10.89
CA ARG A 286 -9.55 13.34 -12.28
C ARG A 286 -9.57 11.84 -12.60
N TYR A 287 -9.50 10.99 -11.58
CA TYR A 287 -9.56 9.53 -11.71
C TYR A 287 -10.92 8.97 -11.27
N GLY A 288 -11.84 9.82 -10.79
CA GLY A 288 -13.19 9.40 -10.46
C GLY A 288 -14.07 9.23 -11.69
N SER A 289 -15.13 8.44 -11.55
CA SER A 289 -16.10 8.15 -12.61
C SER A 289 -17.12 9.27 -12.87
N GLY A 290 -16.94 10.43 -12.22
CA GLY A 290 -17.82 11.59 -12.31
C GLY A 290 -17.73 12.49 -11.09
N ALA A 291 -18.47 13.60 -11.07
CA ALA A 291 -18.51 14.54 -9.95
C ALA A 291 -19.20 13.96 -8.69
N ASP A 292 -20.03 12.93 -8.86
CA ASP A 292 -20.78 12.28 -7.80
C ASP A 292 -20.16 10.93 -7.36
N ASP A 293 -18.95 10.61 -7.83
CA ASP A 293 -18.26 9.38 -7.44
C ASP A 293 -17.93 9.43 -5.94
N PRO A 294 -18.49 8.52 -5.10
CA PRO A 294 -18.27 8.56 -3.65
C PRO A 294 -16.80 8.37 -3.27
N GLU A 295 -15.96 7.80 -4.14
CA GLU A 295 -14.54 7.63 -3.89
C GLU A 295 -13.78 8.96 -3.88
N ILE A 296 -14.29 10.01 -4.54
CA ILE A 296 -13.63 11.32 -4.57
C ILE A 296 -13.96 12.17 -3.34
N ALA A 297 -14.95 11.75 -2.54
CA ALA A 297 -15.28 12.39 -1.27
C ALA A 297 -14.32 11.93 -0.17
N PRO A 298 -13.89 12.84 0.74
CA PRO A 298 -13.10 12.45 1.90
C PRO A 298 -13.85 11.41 2.74
N ALA A 299 -13.24 10.25 2.91
CA ALA A 299 -13.80 9.16 3.71
C ALA A 299 -12.76 8.62 4.69
N PRO A 300 -13.18 8.21 5.91
CA PRO A 300 -12.31 7.54 6.85
C PRO A 300 -11.74 6.23 6.28
N GLN A 301 -10.50 5.90 6.60
CA GLN A 301 -9.84 4.66 6.22
C GLN A 301 -8.92 4.14 7.34
N ALA A 302 -8.58 2.86 7.29
CA ALA A 302 -7.46 2.32 8.07
C ALA A 302 -6.12 2.87 7.57
N ARG A 303 -5.11 2.89 8.45
CA ARG A 303 -3.77 3.37 8.09
C ARG A 303 -3.17 2.51 6.95
N PRO A 304 -2.42 3.10 6.01
CA PRO A 304 -1.75 2.36 4.94
C PRO A 304 -0.91 1.18 5.42
N ASN A 305 -0.21 1.34 6.57
CA ASN A 305 0.55 0.25 7.16
C ASN A 305 -0.33 -0.94 7.53
N VAL A 306 -1.49 -0.68 8.15
CA VAL A 306 -2.48 -1.71 8.52
C VAL A 306 -3.03 -2.39 7.28
N LEU A 307 -3.33 -1.64 6.22
CA LEU A 307 -3.79 -2.19 4.94
C LEU A 307 -2.72 -3.06 4.27
N PHE A 308 -1.46 -2.63 4.30
CA PHE A 308 -0.33 -3.38 3.76
C PHE A 308 -0.09 -4.67 4.54
N GLU A 309 -0.10 -4.61 5.87
CA GLU A 309 0.00 -5.76 6.77
C GLU A 309 -1.17 -6.74 6.61
N ALA A 310 -2.39 -6.22 6.41
CA ALA A 310 -3.55 -7.02 6.06
C ALA A 310 -3.33 -7.75 4.73
N GLY A 311 -2.81 -7.08 3.70
CA GLY A 311 -2.47 -7.69 2.42
C GLY A 311 -1.47 -8.83 2.57
N MET A 312 -0.38 -8.60 3.31
CA MET A 312 0.62 -9.64 3.61
C MET A 312 0.02 -10.81 4.39
N ALA A 313 -0.82 -10.54 5.38
CA ALA A 313 -1.52 -11.56 6.16
C ALA A 313 -2.42 -12.44 5.30
N LEU A 314 -3.24 -11.80 4.46
CA LEU A 314 -4.18 -12.45 3.56
C LEU A 314 -3.46 -13.26 2.45
N GLY A 315 -2.29 -12.80 2.00
CA GLY A 315 -1.43 -13.49 1.04
C GLY A 315 -0.71 -14.70 1.64
N ARG A 316 -0.31 -14.62 2.92
CA ARG A 316 0.37 -15.71 3.64
C ARG A 316 -0.58 -16.82 4.06
N ASP A 317 -1.69 -16.46 4.71
CA ASP A 317 -2.72 -17.41 5.14
C ASP A 317 -4.09 -16.74 5.29
N ALA A 318 -4.87 -16.82 4.20
CA ALA A 318 -6.23 -16.31 4.15
C ALA A 318 -7.19 -16.98 5.14
N ARG A 319 -6.98 -18.26 5.50
CA ARG A 319 -7.90 -19.02 6.36
C ARG A 319 -7.76 -18.63 7.82
N ARG A 320 -6.55 -18.28 8.23
CA ARG A 320 -6.22 -17.87 9.61
C ARG A 320 -6.28 -16.36 9.83
N THR A 321 -6.56 -15.57 8.78
CA THR A 321 -6.66 -14.10 8.88
C THR A 321 -8.11 -13.64 9.00
N VAL A 322 -8.43 -12.98 10.10
CA VAL A 322 -9.76 -12.43 10.42
C VAL A 322 -9.73 -10.91 10.30
N LEU A 323 -10.50 -10.35 9.38
CA LEU A 323 -10.67 -8.92 9.22
C LEU A 323 -11.78 -8.42 10.15
N VAL A 324 -11.47 -7.41 10.96
CA VAL A 324 -12.39 -6.82 11.93
C VAL A 324 -12.46 -5.32 11.70
N GLU A 325 -13.66 -4.79 11.47
CA GLU A 325 -13.92 -3.36 11.27
C GLU A 325 -14.64 -2.81 12.49
N VAL A 326 -14.17 -1.67 13.03
CA VAL A 326 -14.87 -0.91 14.07
C VAL A 326 -15.06 0.53 13.60
N GLY A 327 -16.31 0.95 13.47
CA GLY A 327 -16.67 2.25 12.92
C GLY A 327 -17.01 2.20 11.43
N SER A 328 -16.96 3.36 10.77
CA SER A 328 -17.16 3.48 9.33
C SER A 328 -15.79 3.57 8.66
N VAL A 329 -15.41 2.56 7.89
CA VAL A 329 -14.15 2.54 7.14
C VAL A 329 -14.49 2.44 5.65
N ARG A 330 -13.84 3.26 4.82
CA ARG A 330 -13.98 3.20 3.37
C ARG A 330 -13.64 1.78 2.90
N PRO A 331 -14.50 1.15 2.09
CA PRO A 331 -14.20 -0.14 1.51
C PRO A 331 -12.98 -0.02 0.56
N PHE A 332 -12.07 -0.97 0.63
CA PHE A 332 -11.01 -1.12 -0.37
C PHE A 332 -11.37 -2.30 -1.28
N SER A 333 -11.37 -2.04 -2.58
CA SER A 333 -12.04 -2.81 -3.64
C SER A 333 -11.63 -4.29 -3.70
N ASP A 334 -10.42 -4.62 -3.25
CA ASP A 334 -9.83 -5.96 -3.32
C ASP A 334 -10.30 -6.93 -2.20
N VAL A 335 -11.10 -6.46 -1.24
CA VAL A 335 -11.71 -7.30 -0.17
C VAL A 335 -13.19 -7.61 -0.44
N ALA A 336 -13.74 -7.17 -1.57
CA ALA A 336 -15.15 -7.39 -1.93
C ALA A 336 -15.59 -8.87 -1.94
N GLY A 337 -14.66 -9.83 -1.99
CA GLY A 337 -14.91 -11.28 -1.88
C GLY A 337 -14.70 -11.91 -0.49
N ARG A 338 -14.25 -11.16 0.54
CA ARG A 338 -13.96 -11.71 1.88
C ARG A 338 -14.87 -11.12 2.95
N HIS A 339 -15.38 -11.98 3.84
CA HIS A 339 -16.26 -11.56 4.93
C HIS A 339 -15.48 -10.82 6.03
N VAL A 340 -15.85 -9.55 6.25
CA VAL A 340 -15.35 -8.71 7.37
C VAL A 340 -16.31 -8.78 8.55
N VAL A 341 -15.79 -8.92 9.76
CA VAL A 341 -16.58 -8.80 10.99
C VAL A 341 -16.71 -7.32 11.36
N ARG A 342 -17.91 -6.76 11.18
CA ARG A 342 -18.22 -5.40 11.64
C ARG A 342 -18.56 -5.44 13.13
N LEU A 343 -17.56 -5.17 13.96
CA LEU A 343 -17.63 -5.30 15.40
C LEU A 343 -18.23 -4.04 16.04
N SER A 344 -19.11 -4.26 17.01
CA SER A 344 -19.74 -3.24 17.86
C SER A 344 -19.81 -3.78 19.30
N ASN A 345 -20.37 -2.99 20.22
CA ASN A 345 -20.65 -3.46 21.58
C ASN A 345 -21.77 -4.51 21.67
N ASP A 346 -22.44 -4.84 20.56
CA ASP A 346 -23.49 -5.85 20.56
C ASP A 346 -22.93 -7.25 20.79
N LEU A 347 -23.55 -8.00 21.71
CA LEU A 347 -23.18 -9.38 22.02
C LEU A 347 -23.10 -10.28 20.77
N LYS A 348 -24.05 -10.10 19.83
CA LYS A 348 -24.08 -10.86 18.58
C LYS A 348 -22.82 -10.66 17.73
N ARG A 349 -22.27 -9.44 17.71
CA ARG A 349 -21.04 -9.12 16.94
C ARG A 349 -19.79 -9.68 17.61
N ARG A 350 -19.75 -9.65 18.93
CA ARG A 350 -18.70 -10.29 19.74
C ARG A 350 -18.69 -11.80 19.52
N GLN A 351 -19.87 -12.42 19.53
CA GLN A 351 -20.01 -13.85 19.26
C GLN A 351 -19.63 -14.22 17.82
N GLU A 352 -19.94 -13.36 16.86
CA GLU A 352 -19.50 -13.52 15.46
C GLU A 352 -17.97 -13.54 15.36
N LEU A 353 -17.27 -12.61 16.02
CA LEU A 353 -15.80 -12.60 16.08
C LEU A 353 -15.24 -13.87 16.74
N ALA A 354 -15.78 -14.26 17.89
CA ALA A 354 -15.36 -15.46 18.60
C ALA A 354 -15.47 -16.71 17.71
N LYS A 355 -16.60 -16.87 17.01
CA LYS A 355 -16.81 -18.01 16.09
C LYS A 355 -15.86 -17.99 14.89
N ARG A 356 -15.51 -16.80 14.38
CA ARG A 356 -14.50 -16.67 13.30
C ARG A 356 -13.11 -17.08 13.77
N LEU A 357 -12.73 -16.72 14.99
CA LEU A 357 -11.46 -17.13 15.59
C LEU A 357 -11.43 -18.65 15.83
N GLU A 358 -12.52 -19.23 16.33
CA GLU A 358 -12.65 -20.69 16.45
C GLU A 358 -12.51 -21.39 15.09
N THR A 359 -13.14 -20.85 14.04
CA THR A 359 -13.01 -21.34 12.66
C THR A 359 -11.58 -21.20 12.13
N ALA A 360 -10.85 -20.18 12.55
CA ALA A 360 -9.43 -19.98 12.25
C ALA A 360 -8.50 -20.93 13.06
N GLY A 361 -9.05 -21.78 13.93
CA GLY A 361 -8.33 -22.79 14.71
C GLY A 361 -8.00 -22.39 16.14
N CYS A 362 -8.47 -21.23 16.61
CA CYS A 362 -8.24 -20.79 17.99
C CYS A 362 -9.04 -21.62 19.01
N ALA A 363 -8.42 -21.92 20.15
CA ALA A 363 -9.11 -22.53 21.29
C ALA A 363 -9.92 -21.48 22.08
N VAL A 364 -11.03 -21.03 21.51
CA VAL A 364 -11.93 -20.04 22.08
C VAL A 364 -12.69 -20.62 23.27
N ASN A 365 -12.73 -19.89 24.40
CA ASN A 365 -13.51 -20.25 25.58
C ASN A 365 -14.65 -19.26 25.82
N LEU A 366 -15.89 -19.71 25.65
CA LEU A 366 -17.11 -18.90 25.88
C LEU A 366 -17.93 -19.36 27.10
N SER A 367 -17.34 -20.15 28.00
CA SER A 367 -18.08 -20.74 29.14
C SER A 367 -18.50 -19.71 30.22
N GLY A 368 -17.83 -18.56 30.29
CA GLY A 368 -18.20 -17.43 31.16
C GLY A 368 -19.04 -16.36 30.43
N THR A 369 -19.37 -15.28 31.15
CA THR A 369 -20.14 -14.13 30.60
C THR A 369 -19.34 -12.83 30.54
N ASP A 370 -18.14 -12.77 31.14
CA ASP A 370 -17.33 -11.53 31.20
C ASP A 370 -16.94 -11.01 29.81
N TRP A 371 -16.78 -11.92 28.84
CA TRP A 371 -16.50 -11.57 27.44
C TRP A 371 -17.65 -10.82 26.74
N HIS A 372 -18.88 -10.88 27.27
CA HIS A 372 -20.04 -10.18 26.70
C HIS A 372 -19.84 -8.65 26.66
N SER A 373 -19.06 -8.10 27.59
CA SER A 373 -18.80 -6.67 27.73
C SER A 373 -17.32 -6.30 27.76
N ALA A 374 -16.40 -7.26 27.58
CA ALA A 374 -14.96 -7.02 27.63
C ALA A 374 -14.49 -6.08 26.49
N GLY A 375 -13.89 -4.94 26.84
CA GLY A 375 -13.49 -3.90 25.88
C GLY A 375 -14.67 -3.07 25.36
N ASP A 376 -14.38 -1.86 24.90
CA ASP A 376 -15.35 -0.94 24.29
C ASP A 376 -15.10 -0.81 22.79
N PHE A 377 -16.09 -1.21 21.98
CA PHE A 377 -16.10 -1.14 20.52
C PHE A 377 -17.12 -0.11 20.01
N THR A 378 -17.34 0.95 20.77
CA THR A 378 -18.07 2.12 20.29
C THR A 378 -17.36 2.70 19.06
N ALA A 379 -18.12 2.93 17.99
CA ALA A 379 -17.59 3.50 16.76
C ALA A 379 -16.94 4.87 17.06
N PRO A 380 -15.71 5.12 16.57
CA PRO A 380 -15.12 6.45 16.67
C PRO A 380 -16.00 7.50 15.99
N SER A 381 -16.00 8.71 16.54
CA SER A 381 -16.70 9.84 15.92
C SER A 381 -16.24 10.04 14.47
N PRO A 382 -17.15 10.45 13.55
CA PRO A 382 -16.77 10.80 12.20
C PRO A 382 -15.62 11.82 12.18
N PRO A 383 -14.68 11.72 11.24
CA PRO A 383 -13.55 12.64 11.16
C PRO A 383 -14.04 14.09 10.99
N GLY A 384 -13.31 15.04 11.58
CA GLY A 384 -13.61 16.47 11.46
C GLY A 384 -14.28 17.10 12.67
N GLU A 385 -14.55 16.35 13.76
CA GLU A 385 -15.12 16.89 15.02
C GLU A 385 -16.43 17.68 14.82
N GLY A 386 -17.22 17.32 13.80
CA GLY A 386 -18.45 18.04 13.44
C GLY A 386 -18.25 19.19 12.45
N LEU A 387 -17.03 19.44 11.99
CA LEU A 387 -16.71 20.35 10.89
C LEU A 387 -16.63 19.60 9.55
N PRO A 388 -16.96 20.25 8.42
CA PRO A 388 -16.77 19.67 7.10
C PRO A 388 -15.30 19.30 6.87
N LEU A 389 -15.04 18.07 6.42
CA LEU A 389 -13.71 17.62 6.02
C LEU A 389 -13.27 18.37 4.74
N GLY A 390 -12.53 19.47 4.93
CA GLY A 390 -11.96 20.22 3.81
C GLY A 390 -10.90 19.42 3.05
N ARG A 391 -11.00 19.37 1.72
CA ARG A 391 -9.91 18.86 0.86
C ARG A 391 -8.64 19.69 1.07
N ARG A 392 -7.64 19.15 1.79
CA ARG A 392 -6.27 19.70 1.81
C ARG A 392 -5.37 18.93 0.84
N VAL A 393 -5.40 19.32 -0.43
CA VAL A 393 -4.29 19.18 -1.39
C VAL A 393 -4.16 20.56 -2.04
N PRO A 394 -2.95 21.14 -2.22
CA PRO A 394 -2.81 22.42 -2.91
C PRO A 394 -3.53 22.29 -4.25
N ALA A 395 -4.46 23.22 -4.50
CA ALA A 395 -5.35 23.17 -5.65
C ALA A 395 -4.54 22.87 -6.93
N ALA A 396 -4.61 21.62 -7.39
CA ALA A 396 -4.23 21.28 -8.74
C ALA A 396 -5.24 22.02 -9.60
N THR A 397 -4.77 23.13 -10.17
CA THR A 397 -5.38 23.95 -11.20
C THR A 397 -6.81 23.53 -11.51
N THR A 398 -7.76 23.99 -10.68
CA THR A 398 -9.09 24.25 -11.23
C THR A 398 -8.80 25.08 -12.47
N ILE A 399 -9.27 24.61 -13.64
CA ILE A 399 -9.36 25.46 -14.82
C ILE A 399 -10.15 26.67 -14.30
N ARG A 400 -9.44 27.76 -13.99
CA ARG A 400 -10.08 28.91 -13.39
C ARG A 400 -11.08 29.39 -14.42
N PRO A 401 -12.30 29.77 -14.02
CA PRO A 401 -13.27 30.24 -14.99
C PRO A 401 -12.69 31.45 -15.76
N PRO A 402 -13.12 31.67 -17.00
CA PRO A 402 -12.65 32.79 -17.83
C PRO A 402 -12.62 34.12 -17.06
N ILE A 403 -13.71 34.42 -16.35
CA ILE A 403 -13.80 35.53 -15.40
C ILE A 403 -14.19 34.96 -14.03
N ASP A 404 -13.49 35.40 -12.99
CA ASP A 404 -13.78 35.06 -11.59
C ASP A 404 -13.44 36.26 -10.71
N PHE A 405 -14.45 36.94 -10.18
CA PHE A 405 -14.28 38.12 -9.36
C PHE A 405 -14.21 37.80 -7.87
N ASP A 406 -13.30 38.49 -7.20
CA ASP A 406 -13.21 38.58 -5.76
C ASP A 406 -13.22 40.06 -5.36
N VAL A 407 -13.92 40.41 -4.29
CA VAL A 407 -14.13 41.79 -3.87
C VAL A 407 -13.67 41.94 -2.42
N LYS A 408 -12.81 42.92 -2.17
CA LYS A 408 -12.24 43.19 -0.85
C LYS A 408 -12.51 44.62 -0.43
N TYR A 409 -13.12 44.78 0.73
CA TYR A 409 -13.31 46.07 1.36
C TYR A 409 -12.15 46.39 2.29
N PHE A 410 -11.65 47.62 2.22
CA PHE A 410 -10.62 48.15 3.11
C PHE A 410 -11.13 49.40 3.81
N SER A 411 -11.39 49.26 5.10
CA SER A 411 -11.67 50.37 6.00
C SER A 411 -10.41 51.20 6.22
N ARG A 412 -10.43 52.49 5.83
CA ARG A 412 -9.30 53.42 5.97
C ARG A 412 -9.41 54.34 7.20
N GLY A 413 -10.53 54.26 7.94
CA GLY A 413 -10.75 55.00 9.19
C GLY A 413 -11.35 56.40 8.99
N GLY A 414 -11.73 57.06 10.09
CA GLY A 414 -12.67 58.20 10.07
C GLY A 414 -12.27 59.46 9.29
N ASN A 415 -11.01 59.58 8.85
CA ASN A 415 -10.51 60.73 8.06
C ASN A 415 -10.14 60.36 6.62
N HIS A 416 -10.45 59.15 6.16
CA HIS A 416 -10.07 58.67 4.83
C HIS A 416 -11.25 57.98 4.13
N VAL A 417 -11.30 58.13 2.80
CA VAL A 417 -12.27 57.41 1.98
C VAL A 417 -11.90 55.93 1.96
N ASP A 418 -12.89 55.08 2.24
CA ASP A 418 -12.73 53.63 2.22
C ASP A 418 -12.48 53.13 0.79
N LYS A 419 -11.95 51.92 0.65
CA LYS A 419 -11.57 51.37 -0.66
C LYS A 419 -12.26 50.04 -0.90
N LEU A 420 -12.69 49.82 -2.14
CA LEU A 420 -13.17 48.53 -2.62
C LEU A 420 -12.21 48.05 -3.71
N GLN A 421 -11.58 46.91 -3.50
CA GLN A 421 -10.69 46.28 -4.47
C GLN A 421 -11.42 45.15 -5.17
N ILE A 422 -11.46 45.21 -6.49
CA ILE A 422 -12.05 44.21 -7.37
C ILE A 422 -10.90 43.44 -8.00
N VAL A 423 -10.85 42.13 -7.80
CA VAL A 423 -9.79 41.24 -8.28
C VAL A 423 -10.37 40.29 -9.31
N ASN A 424 -9.82 40.23 -10.52
CA ASN A 424 -10.14 39.17 -11.47
C ASN A 424 -9.15 38.01 -11.29
N ARG A 425 -9.60 36.96 -10.60
CA ARG A 425 -8.89 35.70 -10.38
C ARG A 425 -8.99 34.74 -11.58
N GLY A 426 -9.85 35.03 -12.55
CA GLY A 426 -10.07 34.26 -13.77
C GLY A 426 -8.88 34.28 -14.73
N THR A 427 -9.01 33.63 -15.88
CA THR A 427 -7.93 33.51 -16.88
C THR A 427 -7.95 34.58 -17.97
N GLU A 428 -9.12 35.13 -18.30
CA GLU A 428 -9.33 36.12 -19.37
C GLU A 428 -9.37 37.55 -18.84
N VAL A 429 -9.34 38.52 -19.74
CA VAL A 429 -9.54 39.93 -19.41
C VAL A 429 -11.04 40.19 -19.27
N ALA A 430 -11.44 40.82 -18.16
CA ALA A 430 -12.79 41.32 -18.00
C ALA A 430 -12.85 42.77 -18.50
N TYR A 431 -13.72 43.06 -19.47
CA TYR A 431 -13.93 44.41 -20.02
C TYR A 431 -15.21 45.05 -19.50
N ASP A 432 -15.28 46.38 -19.54
CA ASP A 432 -16.49 47.16 -19.24
C ASP A 432 -17.13 46.76 -17.89
N VAL A 433 -16.29 46.62 -16.86
CA VAL A 433 -16.69 46.08 -15.56
C VAL A 433 -17.50 47.12 -14.80
N THR A 434 -18.70 46.74 -14.37
CA THR A 434 -19.62 47.56 -13.59
C THR A 434 -20.00 46.87 -12.28
N LEU A 435 -20.33 47.69 -11.28
CA LEU A 435 -20.63 47.25 -9.92
C LEU A 435 -21.97 47.79 -9.49
N SER A 436 -22.77 46.96 -8.84
CA SER A 436 -23.97 47.38 -8.12
C SER A 436 -24.04 46.72 -6.75
N VAL A 437 -24.63 47.43 -5.81
CA VAL A 437 -24.94 46.95 -4.46
C VAL A 437 -26.44 47.14 -4.20
N PRO A 438 -27.06 46.35 -3.31
CA PRO A 438 -28.45 46.53 -2.90
C PRO A 438 -28.72 47.94 -2.37
N GLU A 439 -29.96 48.43 -2.52
CA GLU A 439 -30.33 49.79 -2.08
C GLU A 439 -30.17 49.99 -0.57
N ASP A 440 -30.35 48.92 0.21
CA ASP A 440 -30.25 48.89 1.67
C ASP A 440 -28.81 48.64 2.17
N ALA A 441 -27.84 48.45 1.27
CA ALA A 441 -26.45 48.25 1.64
C ALA A 441 -25.86 49.45 2.39
N ALA A 442 -25.04 49.20 3.40
CA ALA A 442 -24.30 50.22 4.13
C ALA A 442 -23.19 50.88 3.28
N LEU A 443 -22.87 50.32 2.12
CA LEU A 443 -21.80 50.78 1.24
C LEU A 443 -22.36 51.61 0.07
N ASP A 444 -21.78 52.78 -0.15
CA ASP A 444 -21.99 53.61 -1.34
C ASP A 444 -20.81 53.44 -2.29
N LEU A 445 -21.07 53.01 -3.53
CA LEU A 445 -20.03 52.83 -4.54
C LEU A 445 -19.47 54.14 -5.08
N MET A 446 -20.06 55.28 -4.72
CA MET A 446 -19.76 56.61 -5.28
C MET A 446 -19.96 56.62 -6.82
N ARG A 447 -20.05 57.80 -7.43
CA ARG A 447 -20.12 57.85 -8.91
C ARG A 447 -18.76 57.42 -9.48
N HIS A 448 -18.72 56.24 -10.10
CA HIS A 448 -17.58 55.73 -10.85
C HIS A 448 -18.00 55.50 -12.31
N GLU A 449 -17.14 55.81 -13.28
CA GLU A 449 -17.44 55.70 -14.73
C GLU A 449 -17.36 54.26 -15.28
N GLY A 450 -17.50 53.25 -14.41
CA GLY A 450 -17.17 51.86 -14.74
C GLY A 450 -15.65 51.63 -14.85
N ILE A 451 -15.23 50.38 -14.87
CA ILE A 451 -13.82 49.98 -14.94
C ILE A 451 -13.55 49.41 -16.34
N PRO A 452 -12.73 50.07 -17.19
CA PRO A 452 -12.57 49.69 -18.60
C PRO A 452 -12.09 48.26 -18.82
N LYS A 453 -11.15 47.79 -17.98
CA LYS A 453 -10.71 46.39 -17.97
C LYS A 453 -10.01 45.98 -16.67
N ILE A 454 -10.11 44.70 -16.34
CA ILE A 454 -9.32 44.04 -15.29
C ILE A 454 -8.73 42.74 -15.87
N PRO A 455 -7.42 42.67 -16.12
CA PRO A 455 -6.80 41.44 -16.61
C PRO A 455 -6.97 40.27 -15.63
N GLY A 456 -7.04 39.05 -16.16
CA GLY A 456 -7.03 37.83 -15.35
C GLY A 456 -5.70 37.60 -14.62
N GLY A 457 -5.58 36.44 -13.97
CA GLY A 457 -4.39 36.06 -13.22
C GLY A 457 -4.24 36.78 -11.88
N GLY A 458 -5.34 37.28 -11.31
CA GLY A 458 -5.37 37.92 -10.00
C GLY A 458 -5.02 39.41 -10.01
N LYS A 459 -5.12 40.10 -11.16
CA LYS A 459 -4.97 41.57 -11.19
C LYS A 459 -6.20 42.24 -10.62
N SER A 460 -6.02 43.46 -10.12
CA SER A 460 -7.06 44.18 -9.42
C SER A 460 -7.10 45.65 -9.76
N VAL A 461 -8.29 46.23 -9.58
CA VAL A 461 -8.55 47.67 -9.61
C VAL A 461 -9.20 48.04 -8.29
N THR A 462 -8.83 49.19 -7.75
CA THR A 462 -9.37 49.71 -6.50
C THR A 462 -10.15 50.98 -6.77
N ILE A 463 -11.37 51.05 -6.26
CA ILE A 463 -12.23 52.22 -6.31
C ILE A 463 -12.48 52.79 -4.92
N ASP A 464 -12.94 54.03 -4.90
CA ASP A 464 -13.28 54.77 -3.69
C ASP A 464 -14.74 54.50 -3.36
N VAL A 465 -15.00 54.12 -2.11
CA VAL A 465 -16.33 53.79 -1.61
C VAL A 465 -16.56 54.48 -0.27
N MET A 466 -17.82 54.65 0.11
CA MET A 466 -18.18 55.31 1.36
C MET A 466 -19.11 54.45 2.19
N ASN A 467 -18.71 54.16 3.43
CA ASN A 467 -19.57 53.47 4.39
C ASN A 467 -20.54 54.46 5.05
N ARG A 468 -21.81 54.39 4.66
CA ARG A 468 -22.87 55.29 5.12
C ARG A 468 -23.17 55.14 6.61
N SER A 469 -22.97 53.96 7.18
CA SER A 469 -23.21 53.68 8.60
C SER A 469 -22.20 54.37 9.53
N ARG A 470 -21.09 54.91 8.99
CA ARG A 470 -20.08 55.66 9.76
C ARG A 470 -20.22 57.17 9.67
N LEU A 471 -21.17 57.68 8.88
CA LEU A 471 -21.48 59.09 8.80
C LEU A 471 -22.37 59.51 9.98
N LEU A 472 -22.08 60.67 10.58
CA LEU A 472 -22.90 61.25 11.65
C LEU A 472 -24.34 61.46 11.16
N GLY A 473 -25.30 60.74 11.74
CA GLY A 473 -26.71 60.77 11.36
C GLY A 473 -27.09 59.90 10.15
N GLY A 474 -26.21 59.02 9.68
CA GLY A 474 -26.47 58.10 8.57
C GLY A 474 -27.52 57.02 8.90
N ARG A 475 -28.32 56.63 7.89
CA ARG A 475 -29.19 55.44 7.98
C ARG A 475 -28.33 54.19 8.14
N GLN A 476 -28.69 53.29 9.08
CA GLN A 476 -28.09 51.97 9.20
C GLN A 476 -28.48 51.14 7.98
N GLY A 477 -27.55 50.94 7.05
CA GLY A 477 -27.68 49.92 5.99
C GLY A 477 -27.17 48.56 6.46
N THR A 478 -27.44 47.51 5.70
CA THR A 478 -26.94 46.16 5.95
C THR A 478 -25.43 46.11 5.72
N ALA A 479 -24.70 45.51 6.67
CA ALA A 479 -23.24 45.41 6.60
C ALA A 479 -22.75 44.18 5.83
N ALA A 480 -23.62 43.19 5.64
CA ALA A 480 -23.38 41.98 4.88
C ALA A 480 -24.37 41.91 3.70
N PHE A 481 -23.85 41.88 2.47
CA PHE A 481 -24.64 41.91 1.23
C PHE A 481 -23.80 41.41 0.06
N ASP A 482 -24.46 41.10 -1.07
CA ASP A 482 -23.76 40.75 -2.30
C ASP A 482 -23.43 41.99 -3.14
N VAL A 483 -22.21 42.05 -3.66
CA VAL A 483 -21.80 43.00 -4.69
C VAL A 483 -21.95 42.31 -6.04
N SER A 484 -22.87 42.77 -6.88
CA SER A 484 -23.01 42.25 -8.24
C SER A 484 -21.97 42.92 -9.14
N VAL A 485 -21.09 42.11 -9.72
CA VAL A 485 -20.06 42.53 -10.66
C VAL A 485 -20.44 42.04 -12.05
N SER A 486 -20.66 42.95 -12.99
CA SER A 486 -20.93 42.62 -14.39
C SER A 486 -19.77 43.00 -15.28
N ALA A 487 -19.46 42.19 -16.28
CA ALA A 487 -18.36 42.41 -17.21
C ALA A 487 -18.63 41.77 -18.57
N ARG A 488 -17.88 42.19 -19.57
CA ARG A 488 -17.83 41.56 -20.89
C ARG A 488 -16.57 40.71 -21.02
N THR A 489 -16.74 39.47 -21.46
CA THR A 489 -15.66 38.49 -21.74
C THR A 489 -14.91 38.83 -23.03
N ASP A 490 -13.76 38.18 -23.27
CA ASP A 490 -13.00 38.30 -24.52
C ASP A 490 -13.86 37.90 -25.75
N ALA A 491 -14.74 36.92 -25.57
CA ALA A 491 -15.71 36.46 -26.58
C ALA A 491 -16.90 37.41 -26.77
N GLY A 492 -16.97 38.51 -26.02
CA GLY A 492 -18.03 39.52 -26.12
C GLY A 492 -19.33 39.19 -25.37
N ALA A 493 -19.39 38.06 -24.65
CA ALA A 493 -20.54 37.70 -23.81
C ALA A 493 -20.55 38.51 -22.51
N ILE A 494 -21.75 38.89 -22.04
CA ILE A 494 -21.95 39.52 -20.73
C ILE A 494 -21.96 38.45 -19.64
N PHE A 495 -21.17 38.66 -18.61
CA PHE A 495 -21.02 37.81 -17.43
C PHE A 495 -21.33 38.63 -16.18
N THR A 496 -22.10 38.06 -15.25
CA THR A 496 -22.44 38.69 -13.97
C THR A 496 -22.15 37.70 -12.85
N GLN A 497 -21.51 38.18 -11.79
CA GLN A 497 -21.18 37.41 -10.59
C GLN A 497 -21.52 38.21 -9.35
N ASP A 498 -22.26 37.59 -8.44
CA ASP A 498 -22.53 38.13 -7.12
C ASP A 498 -21.42 37.67 -6.16
N VAL A 499 -20.79 38.64 -5.49
CA VAL A 499 -19.70 38.40 -4.53
C VAL A 499 -20.13 38.89 -3.16
N PHE A 500 -20.30 37.95 -2.23
CA PHE A 500 -20.65 38.27 -0.85
C PHE A 500 -19.57 39.12 -0.17
N LEU A 501 -19.99 40.20 0.47
CA LEU A 501 -19.13 41.14 1.18
C LEU A 501 -19.72 41.42 2.58
N ASP A 502 -18.90 41.23 3.61
CA ASP A 502 -19.17 41.71 4.97
C ASP A 502 -18.20 42.85 5.32
N LEU A 503 -18.75 44.00 5.70
CA LEU A 503 -17.98 45.18 6.09
C LEU A 503 -17.39 45.08 7.50
N ASN A 504 -17.80 44.10 8.30
CA ASN A 504 -17.34 43.90 9.69
C ASN A 504 -16.11 43.01 9.82
N GLY A 505 -15.76 42.25 8.78
CA GLY A 505 -14.58 41.38 8.74
C GLY A 505 -14.91 39.94 8.37
#